data_AF-A0A9P8C2M2-F1
#
_entry.id   AF-A0A9P8C2M2-F1
#
_cell.length_a   1.000
_cell.length_b   1.000
_cell.length_c   1.000
_cell.angle_alpha   90.00
_cell.angle_beta   90.00
_cell.angle_gamma   90.00
#
_symmetry.space_group_name_H-M   'P 1'
#
loop_
_entity.id
_entity.type
_entity.pdbx_description
1 polymer ?
#
loop_
_entity_poly.entity_id
_entity_poly.type
_entity_poly.pdbx_seq_one_letter_code
_entity_poly.pdbx_strand_id
1 'polypeptide(L)' 'LQIYCERFIDHGFDSWDLLIGISETDMASLGMKLGHRRRLQRDVATCMGHPL' A
#
# COMPACT_ATOMS: atom_id res chain seq x y z
N LEU A 1 6.96 -6.19 1.03
CA LEU A 1 6.33 -5.10 0.25
C LEU A 1 7.06 -4.86 -1.07
N GLN A 2 8.39 -4.98 -1.12
CA GLN A 2 9.19 -4.89 -2.36
C GLN A 2 8.68 -5.76 -3.54
N ILE A 3 8.14 -6.95 -3.25
CA ILE A 3 7.53 -7.84 -4.27
C ILE A 3 6.31 -7.25 -5.01
N TYR A 4 5.75 -6.14 -4.55
CA TYR A 4 4.61 -5.46 -5.17
C TYR A 4 5.01 -4.17 -5.87
N CYS A 5 6.28 -3.74 -5.81
CA CYS A 5 6.72 -2.46 -6.36
C CYS A 5 6.42 -2.33 -7.86
N GLU A 6 6.75 -3.35 -8.66
CA GLU A 6 6.43 -3.34 -10.10
C GLU A 6 4.93 -3.22 -10.34
N ARG A 7 4.12 -3.98 -9.60
CA ARG A 7 2.65 -3.90 -9.71
C ARG A 7 2.09 -2.55 -9.26
N PHE A 8 2.71 -1.90 -8.29
CA PHE A 8 2.31 -0.56 -7.89
C PHE A 8 2.56 0.42 -9.03
N ILE A 9 3.77 0.40 -9.62
CA ILE A 9 4.13 1.26 -10.75
C ILE A 9 3.21 0.99 -11.96
N ASP A 10 3.00 -0.27 -12.33
CA ASP A 10 2.15 -0.67 -13.45
C ASP A 10 0.68 -0.23 -13.29
N HIS A 11 0.22 -0.07 -12.05
CA HIS A 11 -1.11 0.42 -11.72
C HIS A 11 -1.16 1.92 -11.38
N GLY A 12 -0.06 2.66 -11.58
CA GLY A 12 0.00 4.11 -11.39
C GLY A 12 0.28 4.59 -9.97
N PHE A 13 0.65 3.70 -9.05
CA PHE A 13 1.15 4.03 -7.71
C PHE A 13 2.68 4.20 -7.73
N ASP A 14 3.17 5.14 -8.54
CA ASP A 14 4.59 5.38 -8.81
C ASP A 14 5.25 6.41 -7.87
N SER A 15 4.46 7.01 -6.97
CA SER A 15 4.90 7.99 -5.99
C SER A 15 4.37 7.68 -4.59
N TRP A 16 5.04 8.21 -3.58
CA TRP A 16 4.64 8.02 -2.19
C TRP A 16 3.25 8.58 -1.92
N ASP A 17 2.92 9.77 -2.45
CA ASP A 17 1.62 10.42 -2.29
C ASP A 17 0.45 9.58 -2.85
N LEU A 18 0.67 8.88 -3.96
CA LEU A 18 -0.32 7.96 -4.51
C LEU A 18 -0.40 6.67 -3.70
N LEU A 19 0.75 6.13 -3.27
CA LEU A 19 0.81 4.89 -2.51
C LEU A 19 0.18 5.02 -1.12
N ILE A 20 0.32 6.16 -0.43
CA ILE A 20 -0.35 6.39 0.86
C ILE A 20 -1.88 6.48 0.74
N GLY A 21 -2.38 6.83 -0.45
CA GLY A 21 -3.80 6.90 -0.76
C GLY A 21 -4.40 5.57 -1.24
N ILE A 22 -3.60 4.49 -1.35
CA ILE A 22 -4.06 3.21 -1.88
C ILE A 22 -5.16 2.60 -0.98
N SER A 23 -6.29 2.22 -1.58
CA SER A 23 -7.39 1.64 -0.82
C SER A 23 -7.17 0.14 -0.55
N GLU A 24 -7.90 -0.38 0.44
CA GLU A 24 -7.92 -1.82 0.74
C GLU A 24 -8.36 -2.66 -0.48
N THR A 25 -9.27 -2.10 -1.29
CA THR A 25 -9.78 -2.71 -2.53
C THR A 25 -8.72 -2.74 -3.62
N ASP A 26 -7.94 -1.67 -3.78
CA ASP A 26 -6.85 -1.61 -4.76
C ASP A 26 -5.76 -2.64 -4.41
N MET A 27 -5.37 -2.71 -3.13
CA MET A 27 -4.42 -3.73 -2.71
C MET A 27 -4.95 -5.16 -2.91
N ALA A 28 -6.26 -5.38 -2.73
CA ALA A 28 -6.87 -6.67 -3.00
C ALA A 28 -6.88 -6.99 -4.51
N SER A 29 -7.15 -6.02 -5.38
CA SER A 29 -7.13 -6.20 -6.84
C SER A 29 -5.72 -6.46 -7.38
N LEU A 30 -4.69 -5.90 -6.72
CA LEU A 30 -3.27 -6.22 -6.95
C LEU A 30 -2.84 -7.62 -6.47
N GLY A 31 -3.75 -8.37 -5.86
CA GLY A 31 -3.50 -9.72 -5.35
C GLY A 31 -2.68 -9.75 -4.06
N MET A 32 -2.70 -8.67 -3.26
CA MET A 32 -1.98 -8.63 -1.99
C MET A 32 -2.67 -9.47 -0.92
N LYS A 33 -1.89 -10.31 -0.22
CA LYS A 33 -2.37 -11.06 0.94
C LYS A 33 -2.80 -10.11 2.06
N LEU A 34 -3.87 -10.45 2.79
CA LEU A 34 -4.42 -9.63 3.89
C LEU A 34 -3.35 -9.17 4.91
N GLY A 35 -2.42 -10.06 5.29
CA GLY A 35 -1.33 -9.71 6.20
C GLY A 35 -0.39 -8.63 5.66
N HIS A 36 -0.14 -8.62 4.34
CA HIS A 36 0.70 -7.61 3.68
C HIS A 36 -0.01 -6.26 3.60
N ARG A 37 -1.32 -6.28 3.32
CA ARG A 37 -2.17 -5.08 3.28
C ARG A 37 -2.19 -4.37 4.63
N ARG A 38 -2.45 -5.13 5.70
CA ARG A 38 -2.39 -4.62 7.08
C ARG A 38 -1.01 -4.09 7.47
N ARG A 39 0.07 -4.72 6.98
CA ARG A 39 1.43 -4.22 7.22
C ARG A 39 1.64 -2.88 6.52
N LEU A 40 1.30 -2.77 5.24
CA LEU A 40 1.42 -1.52 4.49
C LEU A 40 0.61 -0.41 5.14
N GLN A 41 -0.65 -0.66 5.49
CA GLN A 41 -1.51 0.33 6.15
C GLN A 41 -0.95 0.80 7.50
N ARG A 42 -0.37 -0.10 8.30
CA ARG A 42 0.30 0.29 9.55
C ARG A 42 1.55 1.13 9.30
N ASP A 43 2.36 0.75 8.32
CA ASP A 43 3.57 1.49 7.95
C ASP A 43 3.19 2.90 7.47
N VAL A 44 2.14 3.02 6.64
CA VAL A 44 1.56 4.30 6.20
C VAL A 44 1.02 5.11 7.38
N ALA A 45 0.20 4.52 8.26
CA ALA A 45 -0.34 5.21 9.44
C ALA A 45 0.76 5.74 10.36
N THR A 46 1.83 4.96 10.55
CA THR A 46 3.01 5.36 11.33
C THR A 46 3.72 6.55 10.69
N CYS A 47 3.92 6.53 9.37
CA CYS A 47 4.51 7.66 8.63
C CYS A 47 3.65 8.92 8.67
N MET A 48 2.32 8.78 8.70
CA MET A 48 1.37 9.91 8.77
C MET A 48 1.17 10.45 10.19
N GLY A 49 1.80 9.84 11.20
CA GLY A 49 1.65 10.23 12.61
C GLY A 49 0.28 9.89 13.20
N HIS A 50 -0.45 8.95 12.59
CA HIS A 50 -1.71 8.46 13.15
C HIS A 50 -1.45 7.41 14.23
N PRO A 51 -2.09 7.50 15.40
CA PRO A 51 -1.98 6.47 16.43
C PRO A 51 -2.58 5.14 15.94
N LEU A 52 -1.93 4.03 16.33
CA LEU A 52 -2.29 2.65 15.97
C LEU A 52 -3.63 2.20 16.54
#